data_AF-A0A7V9KE10-F1
#
_entry.id   AF-A0A7V9KE10-F1
#
_cell.length_a   1.000
_cell.length_b   1.000
_cell.length_c   1.000
_cell.angle_alpha   90.00
_cell.angle_beta   90.00
_cell.angle_gamma   90.00
#
_symmetry.space_group_name_H-M   'P 1'
#
loop_
_entity.id
_entity.type
_entity.pdbx_description
1 polymer ?
#
loop_
_entity_poly.entity_id
_entity_poly.type
_entity_poly.pdbx_seq_one_letter_code
_entity_poly.pdbx_strand_id
1 'polypeptide(L)'
;MSPIVATATEETLAWEARQRPRAAFASFGAAILVIASYVVSGIVFADVPRSGLLGAIGRAAEPGRMQQAQSLEAPRYEFYSDHAAEVIGTSFMRAIGFLLIGLALTFLAFATRSRTSQFPRIALYVPIVGAVLSALSYIVSPVGTVLAVQDFLNGPRTVEAAQDVTTSSIVTTAALIGFVGQLALALGFVLVCLNAMRVGLLTRFMGVLGILSGVLTLIPIGSPLPVVQCFWLGALGVLFLGRWPKGQPPAWRTGQAEPWPTQQQMREARATGGGASGRPKQREPGSVAAVAASGAERSTAHPASKKKKRKRRA
;
A
#
# COMPACT_ATOMS: atom_id res chain seq x y z
N MET A 1 33.88 21.80 -4.53
CA MET A 1 32.45 22.09 -4.28
C MET A 1 32.36 23.49 -3.70
N SER A 2 31.63 24.39 -4.35
CA SER A 2 31.51 25.78 -3.90
C SER A 2 30.79 25.85 -2.54
N PRO A 3 31.17 26.77 -1.63
CA PRO A 3 30.62 26.85 -0.26
C PRO A 3 29.09 26.95 -0.22
N ILE A 4 28.47 27.54 -1.24
CA ILE A 4 27.00 27.67 -1.39
C ILE A 4 26.28 26.31 -1.47
N VAL A 5 26.90 25.28 -2.06
CA VAL A 5 26.27 23.95 -2.20
C VAL A 5 26.29 23.19 -0.87
N ALA A 6 27.34 23.38 -0.07
CA ALA A 6 27.45 22.77 1.26
C ALA A 6 26.37 23.32 2.21
N THR A 7 26.20 24.64 2.26
CA THR A 7 25.20 25.30 3.11
C THR A 7 23.78 24.87 2.75
N ALA A 8 23.43 24.80 1.46
CA ALA A 8 22.12 24.34 1.01
C ALA A 8 21.83 22.86 1.38
N THR A 9 22.85 22.01 1.41
CA THR A 9 22.72 20.60 1.80
C THR A 9 22.48 20.47 3.30
N GLU A 10 23.23 21.22 4.11
CA GLU A 10 23.08 21.25 5.57
C GLU A 10 21.71 21.78 5.99
N GLU A 11 21.23 22.86 5.34
CA GLU A 11 19.88 23.39 5.56
C GLU A 11 18.79 22.35 5.25
N THR A 12 18.95 21.60 4.17
CA THR A 12 18.04 20.52 3.78
C THR A 12 18.01 19.43 4.84
N LEU A 13 19.17 18.96 5.29
CA LEU A 13 19.27 17.93 6.33
C LEU A 13 18.70 18.40 7.67
N ALA A 14 18.91 19.67 8.03
CA ALA A 14 18.33 20.26 9.23
C ALA A 14 16.80 20.35 9.15
N TRP A 15 16.25 20.71 7.99
CA TRP A 15 14.80 20.67 7.75
C TRP A 15 14.25 19.24 7.85
N GLU A 16 14.92 18.27 7.23
CA GLU A 16 14.52 16.87 7.29
C GLU A 16 14.52 16.37 8.74
N ALA A 17 15.58 16.62 9.51
CA ALA A 17 15.68 16.21 10.91
C ALA A 17 14.49 16.73 11.75
N ARG A 18 14.04 17.97 11.51
CA ARG A 18 12.86 18.55 12.19
C ARG A 18 11.55 17.92 11.77
N GLN A 19 11.38 17.56 10.49
CA GLN A 19 10.11 17.07 9.95
C GLN A 19 9.97 15.54 10.03
N ARG A 20 11.07 14.80 10.10
CA ARG A 20 11.10 13.32 10.14
C ARG A 20 10.19 12.71 11.22
N PRO A 21 10.15 13.19 12.47
CA PRO A 21 9.23 12.64 13.48
C PRO A 21 7.76 12.82 13.12
N ARG A 22 7.40 13.97 12.52
CA ARG A 22 6.02 14.26 12.08
C ARG A 22 5.64 13.37 10.90
N ALA A 23 6.53 13.22 9.93
CA ALA A 23 6.33 12.31 8.80
C ALA A 23 6.22 10.84 9.26
N ALA A 24 7.02 10.44 10.25
CA ALA A 24 6.94 9.11 10.85
C ALA A 24 5.58 8.89 11.54
N PHE A 25 5.14 9.84 12.35
CA PHE A 25 3.84 9.79 13.01
C PHE A 25 2.70 9.71 11.98
N ALA A 26 2.76 10.53 10.92
CA ALA A 26 1.80 10.45 9.83
C ALA A 26 1.80 9.06 9.17
N SER A 27 2.97 8.49 8.89
CA SER A 27 3.08 7.16 8.28
C SER A 27 2.52 6.04 9.17
N PHE A 28 2.84 6.03 10.47
CA PHE A 28 2.30 5.04 11.41
C PHE A 28 0.81 5.25 11.66
N GLY A 29 0.38 6.48 11.88
CA GLY A 29 -1.03 6.83 12.06
C GLY A 29 -1.86 6.43 10.84
N ALA A 30 -1.34 6.67 9.62
CA ALA A 30 -1.96 6.19 8.39
C ALA A 30 -2.11 4.66 8.37
N ALA A 31 -1.04 3.92 8.67
CA ALA A 31 -1.09 2.45 8.68
C ALA A 31 -2.14 1.91 9.65
N ILE A 32 -2.20 2.48 10.87
CA ILE A 32 -3.12 2.07 11.93
C ILE A 32 -4.56 2.46 11.59
N LEU A 33 -4.82 3.70 11.19
CA LEU A 33 -6.17 4.17 10.91
C LEU A 33 -6.76 3.48 9.67
N VAL A 34 -5.95 3.26 8.64
CA VAL A 34 -6.40 2.51 7.46
C VAL A 34 -6.74 1.09 7.85
N ILE A 35 -5.85 0.32 8.51
CA ILE A 35 -6.17 -1.07 8.86
C ILE A 35 -7.37 -1.16 9.82
N ALA A 36 -7.44 -0.29 10.83
CA ALA A 36 -8.56 -0.23 11.76
C ALA A 36 -9.87 0.08 11.02
N SER A 37 -9.85 1.00 10.04
CA SER A 37 -11.06 1.34 9.26
C SER A 37 -11.60 0.14 8.50
N TYR A 38 -10.73 -0.67 7.89
CA TYR A 38 -11.15 -1.86 7.17
C TYR A 38 -11.61 -2.98 8.10
N VAL A 39 -10.95 -3.17 9.25
CA VAL A 39 -11.36 -4.18 10.24
C VAL A 39 -12.73 -3.83 10.82
N VAL A 40 -12.91 -2.59 11.29
CA VAL A 40 -14.20 -2.14 11.85
C VAL A 40 -15.28 -2.18 10.77
N SER A 41 -15.01 -1.72 9.55
CA SER A 41 -15.97 -1.86 8.44
C SER A 41 -16.33 -3.33 8.18
N GLY A 42 -15.37 -4.24 8.22
CA GLY A 42 -15.61 -5.66 8.02
C GLY A 42 -16.48 -6.28 9.12
N ILE A 43 -16.34 -5.82 10.36
CA ILE A 43 -17.19 -6.23 11.49
C ILE A 43 -18.59 -5.63 11.35
N VAL A 44 -18.68 -4.31 11.12
CA VAL A 44 -19.96 -3.61 10.94
C VAL A 44 -20.76 -4.25 9.81
N PHE A 45 -20.13 -4.53 8.66
CA PHE A 45 -20.83 -5.10 7.52
C PHE A 45 -20.93 -6.65 7.51
N ALA A 46 -20.56 -7.33 8.61
CA ALA A 46 -20.62 -8.79 8.68
C ALA A 46 -22.05 -9.33 8.61
N ASP A 47 -22.98 -8.62 9.26
CA ASP A 47 -24.38 -9.04 9.44
C ASP A 47 -25.34 -8.42 8.41
N VAL A 48 -24.81 -7.76 7.37
CA VAL A 48 -25.64 -7.14 6.33
C VAL A 48 -26.55 -8.18 5.68
N PRO A 49 -27.88 -7.97 5.70
CA PRO A 49 -28.81 -8.86 5.01
C PRO A 49 -28.46 -8.98 3.53
N ARG A 50 -28.23 -10.21 3.06
CA ARG A 50 -27.96 -10.49 1.64
C ARG A 50 -29.27 -10.92 0.99
N SER A 51 -29.78 -10.12 0.06
CA SER A 51 -30.88 -10.53 -0.81
C SER A 51 -30.40 -11.69 -1.69
N GLY A 52 -30.88 -12.91 -1.42
CA GLY A 52 -30.47 -14.10 -2.15
C GLY A 52 -30.91 -14.05 -3.62
N LEU A 53 -30.05 -14.55 -4.52
CA LEU A 53 -30.29 -14.61 -5.97
C LEU A 53 -31.62 -15.31 -6.33
N LEU A 54 -32.03 -16.29 -5.52
CA LEU A 54 -33.30 -17.01 -5.65
C LEU A 54 -34.53 -16.13 -5.41
N GLY A 55 -34.44 -15.16 -4.49
CA GLY A 55 -35.53 -14.22 -4.22
C GLY A 55 -35.73 -13.20 -5.35
N ALA A 56 -34.64 -12.80 -6.02
CA ALA A 56 -34.70 -11.93 -7.19
C ALA A 56 -35.30 -12.65 -8.41
N ILE A 57 -34.93 -13.92 -8.65
CA ILE A 57 -35.48 -14.73 -9.75
C ILE A 57 -36.96 -15.04 -9.54
N GLY A 58 -37.37 -15.36 -8.30
CA GLY A 58 -38.77 -15.63 -7.98
C GLY A 58 -39.70 -14.45 -8.28
N ARG A 59 -39.30 -13.22 -7.95
CA ARG A 59 -40.09 -12.02 -8.26
C ARG A 59 -40.06 -11.61 -9.73
N ALA A 60 -38.99 -11.91 -10.45
CA ALA A 60 -38.92 -11.65 -11.88
C ALA A 60 -39.95 -12.48 -12.69
N ALA A 61 -40.49 -13.55 -12.10
CA ALA A 61 -41.54 -14.38 -12.69
C ALA A 61 -42.97 -13.92 -12.34
N GLU A 62 -43.16 -12.94 -11.44
CA GLU A 62 -44.48 -12.43 -11.08
C GLU A 62 -44.98 -11.41 -12.13
N PRO A 63 -46.20 -11.57 -12.67
CA PRO A 63 -46.74 -10.64 -13.67
C PRO A 63 -47.16 -9.30 -13.02
N GLY A 64 -46.43 -8.22 -13.33
CA GLY A 64 -46.71 -6.85 -12.88
C GLY A 64 -45.63 -5.83 -13.29
N ARG A 65 -45.89 -4.53 -13.10
CA ARG A 65 -44.88 -3.48 -13.30
C ARG A 65 -43.84 -3.55 -12.17
N MET A 66 -42.74 -4.25 -12.42
CA MET A 66 -41.61 -4.48 -11.49
C MET A 66 -41.09 -3.22 -10.77
N GLN A 67 -41.28 -2.02 -11.35
CA GLN A 67 -40.85 -0.73 -10.80
C GLN A 67 -41.60 -0.32 -9.51
N GLN A 68 -42.88 -0.71 -9.37
CA GLN A 68 -43.72 -0.33 -8.23
C GLN A 68 -43.75 -1.40 -7.12
N ALA A 69 -43.12 -2.55 -7.34
CA ALA A 69 -43.03 -3.59 -6.32
C ALA A 69 -42.20 -3.11 -5.11
N GLN A 70 -42.50 -3.65 -3.93
CA GLN A 70 -41.74 -3.34 -2.71
C GLN A 70 -40.28 -3.78 -2.87
N SER A 71 -39.31 -2.91 -2.59
CA SER A 71 -37.89 -3.24 -2.81
C SER A 71 -37.40 -4.38 -1.91
N LEU A 72 -36.63 -5.32 -2.48
CA LEU A 72 -35.88 -6.34 -1.71
C LEU A 72 -34.72 -5.75 -0.90
N GLU A 73 -34.31 -4.52 -1.20
CA GLU A 73 -33.21 -3.85 -0.52
C GLU A 73 -33.65 -3.16 0.77
N ALA A 74 -34.96 -3.14 1.10
CA ALA A 74 -35.45 -2.46 2.30
C ALA A 74 -34.77 -2.93 3.61
N PRO A 75 -34.59 -4.24 3.87
CA PRO A 75 -33.87 -4.70 5.07
C PRO A 75 -32.40 -4.26 5.09
N ARG A 76 -31.78 -4.10 3.92
CA ARG A 76 -30.41 -3.60 3.81
C ARG A 76 -30.35 -2.11 4.15
N TYR A 77 -31.32 -1.33 3.69
CA TYR A 77 -31.39 0.09 4.00
C TYR A 77 -31.74 0.35 5.47
N GLU A 78 -32.61 -0.46 6.07
CA GLU A 78 -32.84 -0.44 7.52
C GLU A 78 -31.53 -0.70 8.28
N PHE A 79 -30.76 -1.70 7.87
CA PHE A 79 -29.42 -1.95 8.44
C PHE A 79 -28.49 -0.73 8.35
N TYR A 80 -28.43 -0.05 7.19
CA TYR A 80 -27.61 1.16 7.00
C TYR A 80 -28.06 2.32 7.88
N SER A 81 -29.38 2.47 8.08
CA SER A 81 -29.95 3.47 8.98
C SER A 81 -29.57 3.18 10.43
N ASP A 82 -29.69 1.93 10.86
CA ASP A 82 -29.39 1.50 12.23
C ASP A 82 -27.90 1.65 12.56
N HIS A 83 -27.02 1.44 11.58
CA HIS A 83 -25.55 1.52 11.74
C HIS A 83 -24.97 2.83 11.18
N ALA A 84 -25.78 3.87 11.01
CA ALA A 84 -25.35 5.10 10.34
C ALA A 84 -24.16 5.76 11.05
N ALA A 85 -24.16 5.77 12.39
CA ALA A 85 -23.08 6.36 13.18
C ALA A 85 -21.75 5.61 13.01
N GLU A 86 -21.79 4.29 13.00
CA GLU A 86 -20.64 3.41 12.78
C GLU A 86 -20.09 3.56 11.36
N VAL A 87 -20.98 3.63 10.37
CA VAL A 87 -20.61 3.84 8.96
C VAL A 87 -19.94 5.19 8.77
N ILE A 88 -20.49 6.26 9.35
CA ILE A 88 -19.90 7.60 9.27
C ILE A 88 -18.56 7.63 10.04
N GLY A 89 -18.50 7.07 11.26
CA GLY A 89 -17.31 7.05 12.10
C GLY A 89 -16.12 6.32 11.44
N THR A 90 -16.36 5.14 10.87
CA THR A 90 -15.34 4.39 10.12
C THR A 90 -14.85 5.15 8.88
N SER A 91 -15.73 5.93 8.26
CA SER A 91 -15.42 6.73 7.09
C SER A 91 -14.54 7.93 7.40
N PHE A 92 -14.79 8.63 8.51
CA PHE A 92 -13.87 9.65 9.02
C PHE A 92 -12.50 9.08 9.38
N MET A 93 -12.48 7.91 10.03
CA MET A 93 -11.22 7.23 10.37
C MET A 93 -10.40 6.93 9.10
N ARG A 94 -11.06 6.44 8.04
CA ARG A 94 -10.42 6.21 6.73
C ARG A 94 -9.96 7.52 6.08
N ALA A 95 -10.78 8.57 6.10
CA ALA A 95 -10.44 9.88 5.54
C ALA A 95 -9.17 10.47 6.17
N ILE A 96 -9.07 10.44 7.51
CA ILE A 96 -7.87 10.88 8.24
C ILE A 96 -6.67 10.02 7.85
N GLY A 97 -6.84 8.69 7.78
CA GLY A 97 -5.79 7.78 7.34
C GLY A 97 -5.21 8.16 5.98
N PHE A 98 -6.06 8.47 4.99
CA PHE A 98 -5.64 8.90 3.65
C PHE A 98 -4.94 10.26 3.66
N LEU A 99 -5.40 11.23 4.46
CA LEU A 99 -4.69 12.50 4.62
C LEU A 99 -3.28 12.31 5.17
N LEU A 100 -3.13 11.44 6.16
CA LEU A 100 -1.82 11.11 6.72
C LEU A 100 -0.89 10.41 5.69
N ILE A 101 -1.43 9.56 4.81
CA ILE A 101 -0.68 9.00 3.67
C ILE A 101 -0.18 10.14 2.77
N GLY A 102 -1.06 11.08 2.41
CA GLY A 102 -0.72 12.24 1.58
C GLY A 102 0.41 13.07 2.20
N LEU A 103 0.37 13.31 3.51
CA LEU A 103 1.43 14.03 4.23
C LEU A 103 2.76 13.27 4.22
N ALA A 104 2.75 11.96 4.50
CA ALA A 104 3.94 11.12 4.49
C ALA A 104 4.60 11.08 3.10
N LEU A 105 3.80 10.92 2.04
CA LEU A 105 4.29 10.96 0.66
C LEU A 105 4.79 12.33 0.25
N THR A 106 4.12 13.40 0.68
CA THR A 106 4.54 14.77 0.38
C THR A 106 5.90 15.06 1.01
N PHE A 107 6.12 14.65 2.26
CA PHE A 107 7.44 14.73 2.90
C PHE A 107 8.51 13.99 2.08
N LEU A 108 8.23 12.76 1.66
CA LEU A 108 9.15 11.99 0.82
C LEU A 108 9.39 12.64 -0.55
N ALA A 109 8.37 13.28 -1.14
CA ALA A 109 8.48 14.01 -2.40
C ALA A 109 9.38 15.24 -2.26
N PHE A 110 9.25 16.00 -1.17
CA PHE A 110 10.14 17.13 -0.86
C PHE A 110 11.60 16.67 -0.69
N ALA A 111 11.82 15.61 0.10
CA ALA A 111 13.15 15.02 0.26
C ALA A 111 13.71 14.58 -1.11
N THR A 112 12.90 13.95 -1.95
CA THR A 112 13.31 13.53 -3.30
C THR A 112 13.69 14.72 -4.18
N ARG A 113 12.89 15.77 -4.19
CA ARG A 113 13.12 16.98 -4.99
C ARG A 113 14.39 17.72 -4.60
N SER A 114 14.73 17.77 -3.31
CA SER A 114 15.96 18.43 -2.85
C SER A 114 17.24 17.79 -3.43
N ARG A 115 17.15 16.52 -3.86
CA ARG A 115 18.28 15.74 -4.37
C ARG A 115 18.36 15.68 -5.89
N THR A 116 17.31 16.05 -6.62
CA THR A 116 17.33 16.05 -8.09
C THR A 116 16.43 17.12 -8.70
N SER A 117 16.99 17.87 -9.65
CA SER A 117 16.25 18.87 -10.43
C SER A 117 15.28 18.25 -11.44
N GLN A 118 15.44 16.95 -11.74
CA GLN A 118 14.58 16.22 -12.68
C GLN A 118 13.21 15.86 -12.08
N PHE A 119 13.02 16.04 -10.76
CA PHE A 119 11.74 15.74 -10.13
C PHE A 119 10.70 16.82 -10.49
N PRO A 120 9.60 16.46 -11.17
CA PRO A 120 8.64 17.45 -11.64
C PRO A 120 7.93 18.12 -10.46
N ARG A 121 7.78 19.45 -10.53
CA ARG A 121 7.15 20.24 -9.45
C ARG A 121 5.73 19.78 -9.14
N ILE A 122 4.99 19.36 -10.17
CA ILE A 122 3.61 18.87 -10.03
C ILE A 122 3.55 17.62 -9.13
N ALA A 123 4.54 16.71 -9.24
CA ALA A 123 4.56 15.47 -8.46
C ALA A 123 4.75 15.69 -6.94
N LEU A 124 5.11 16.90 -6.52
CA LEU A 124 5.15 17.27 -5.11
C LEU A 124 3.74 17.43 -4.52
N TYR A 125 2.81 17.97 -5.30
CA TYR A 125 1.44 18.27 -4.83
C TYR A 125 0.45 17.15 -5.13
N VAL A 126 0.72 16.31 -6.13
CA VAL A 126 -0.16 15.21 -6.52
C VAL A 126 -0.56 14.30 -5.33
N PRO A 127 0.35 13.87 -4.43
CA PRO A 127 -0.03 13.02 -3.30
C PRO A 127 -1.02 13.69 -2.35
N ILE A 128 -0.80 14.95 -1.98
CA ILE A 128 -1.68 15.65 -1.05
C ILE A 128 -3.04 15.99 -1.68
N VAL A 129 -3.05 16.39 -2.96
CA VAL A 129 -4.29 16.64 -3.70
C VAL A 129 -5.12 15.35 -3.81
N GLY A 130 -4.49 14.24 -4.20
CA GLY A 130 -5.16 12.95 -4.27
C GLY A 130 -5.69 12.47 -2.92
N ALA A 131 -4.91 12.65 -1.85
CA ALA A 131 -5.33 12.32 -0.49
C ALA A 131 -6.54 13.16 -0.02
N VAL A 132 -6.54 14.48 -0.28
CA VAL A 132 -7.63 15.38 0.09
C VAL A 132 -8.92 15.03 -0.67
N LEU A 133 -8.84 14.83 -1.99
CA LEU A 133 -10.00 14.44 -2.78
C LEU A 133 -10.56 13.08 -2.36
N SER A 134 -9.68 12.11 -2.08
CA SER A 134 -10.09 10.80 -1.56
C SER A 134 -10.77 10.92 -0.20
N ALA A 135 -10.20 11.70 0.72
CA ALA A 135 -10.76 11.93 2.05
C ALA A 135 -12.14 12.61 1.97
N LEU A 136 -12.29 13.60 1.09
CA LEU A 136 -13.57 14.26 0.84
C LEU A 136 -14.61 13.26 0.36
N SER A 137 -14.26 12.40 -0.60
CA SER A 137 -15.16 11.33 -1.08
C SER A 137 -15.56 10.36 0.04
N TYR A 138 -14.60 9.94 0.88
CA TYR A 138 -14.89 9.06 2.01
C TYR A 138 -15.82 9.71 3.04
N ILE A 139 -15.88 11.04 3.15
CA ILE A 139 -16.82 11.70 4.06
C ILE A 139 -18.17 11.91 3.38
N VAL A 140 -18.18 12.45 2.16
CA VAL A 140 -19.42 12.85 1.48
C VAL A 140 -20.25 11.64 1.04
N SER A 141 -19.61 10.58 0.55
CA SER A 141 -20.35 9.42 0.02
C SER A 141 -21.18 8.71 1.11
N PRO A 142 -20.64 8.36 2.29
CA PRO A 142 -21.42 7.71 3.35
C PRO A 142 -22.52 8.60 3.92
N VAL A 143 -22.26 9.90 4.08
CA VAL A 143 -23.29 10.87 4.52
C VAL A 143 -24.41 10.95 3.49
N GLY A 144 -24.08 11.09 2.20
CA GLY A 144 -25.05 11.11 1.11
C GLY A 144 -25.88 9.83 1.05
N THR A 145 -25.24 8.67 1.24
CA THR A 145 -25.93 7.38 1.27
C THR A 145 -26.89 7.29 2.46
N VAL A 146 -26.48 7.69 3.67
CA VAL A 146 -27.35 7.65 4.86
C VAL A 146 -28.56 8.57 4.68
N LEU A 147 -28.37 9.78 4.16
CA LEU A 147 -29.47 10.71 3.88
C LEU A 147 -30.44 10.12 2.85
N ALA A 148 -29.93 9.60 1.73
CA ALA A 148 -30.76 9.00 0.70
C ALA A 148 -31.50 7.74 1.20
N VAL A 149 -30.87 6.95 2.08
CA VAL A 149 -31.50 5.81 2.76
C VAL A 149 -32.64 6.26 3.67
N GLN A 150 -32.45 7.33 4.45
CA GLN A 150 -33.51 7.88 5.31
C GLN A 150 -34.71 8.38 4.49
N ASP A 151 -34.45 9.09 3.39
CA ASP A 151 -35.50 9.54 2.47
C ASP A 151 -36.29 8.35 1.88
N PHE A 152 -35.59 7.27 1.50
CA PHE A 152 -36.22 6.04 1.04
C PHE A 152 -37.08 5.37 2.11
N LEU A 153 -36.59 5.25 3.34
CA LEU A 153 -37.29 4.56 4.44
C LEU A 153 -38.54 5.30 4.91
N ASN A 154 -38.52 6.64 4.82
CA ASN A 154 -39.66 7.51 5.11
C ASN A 154 -40.62 7.68 3.92
N GLY A 155 -40.19 7.28 2.71
CA GLY A 155 -40.92 7.44 1.47
C GLY A 155 -41.59 6.15 0.94
N PRO A 156 -42.02 6.16 -0.33
CA PRO A 156 -42.59 4.98 -0.98
C PRO A 156 -41.47 3.98 -1.27
N ARG A 157 -41.38 2.91 -0.45
CA ARG A 157 -40.35 1.85 -0.47
C ARG A 157 -40.37 0.93 -1.71
N THR A 158 -40.45 1.53 -2.89
CA THR A 158 -40.56 0.91 -4.21
C THR A 158 -39.19 0.63 -4.82
N VAL A 159 -39.12 -0.16 -5.90
CA VAL A 159 -37.85 -0.41 -6.61
C VAL A 159 -37.27 0.87 -7.21
N GLU A 160 -38.11 1.76 -7.75
CA GLU A 160 -37.67 3.05 -8.29
C GLU A 160 -37.02 3.94 -7.23
N ALA A 161 -37.68 4.11 -6.07
CA ALA A 161 -37.12 4.87 -4.97
C ALA A 161 -35.82 4.24 -4.42
N ALA A 162 -35.67 2.93 -4.47
CA ALA A 162 -34.43 2.25 -4.07
C ALA A 162 -33.28 2.53 -5.07
N GLN A 163 -33.59 2.62 -6.37
CA GLN A 163 -32.61 2.97 -7.39
C GLN A 163 -32.09 4.40 -7.20
N ASP A 164 -32.98 5.33 -6.81
CA ASP A 164 -32.62 6.72 -6.52
C ASP A 164 -31.61 6.85 -5.37
N VAL A 165 -31.63 5.95 -4.38
CA VAL A 165 -30.63 5.94 -3.29
C VAL A 165 -29.20 5.82 -3.86
N THR A 166 -29.01 4.87 -4.78
CA THR A 166 -27.70 4.57 -5.37
C THR A 166 -27.28 5.56 -6.46
N THR A 167 -28.25 6.22 -7.10
CA THR A 167 -28.02 7.16 -8.20
C THR A 167 -28.13 8.62 -7.79
N SER A 168 -28.36 8.88 -6.49
CA SER A 168 -28.42 10.24 -5.95
C SER A 168 -27.21 11.05 -6.39
N SER A 169 -27.46 12.30 -6.78
CA SER A 169 -26.43 13.15 -7.38
C SER A 169 -25.26 13.38 -6.44
N ILE A 170 -25.50 13.42 -5.12
CA ILE A 170 -24.48 13.57 -4.08
C ILE A 170 -23.57 12.33 -4.05
N VAL A 171 -24.14 11.12 -4.00
CA VAL A 171 -23.36 9.87 -3.95
C VAL A 171 -22.55 9.70 -5.23
N THR A 172 -23.15 9.97 -6.39
CA THR A 172 -22.47 9.88 -7.68
C THR A 172 -21.33 10.89 -7.80
N THR A 173 -21.56 12.14 -7.40
CA THR A 173 -20.53 13.19 -7.39
C THR A 173 -19.39 12.82 -6.45
N ALA A 174 -19.70 12.34 -5.24
CA ALA A 174 -18.70 11.87 -4.29
C ALA A 174 -17.87 10.71 -4.83
N ALA A 175 -18.51 9.76 -5.54
CA ALA A 175 -17.82 8.63 -6.17
C ALA A 175 -16.85 9.11 -7.27
N LEU A 176 -17.27 10.05 -8.13
CA LEU A 176 -16.41 10.62 -9.16
C LEU A 176 -15.21 11.38 -8.58
N ILE A 177 -15.44 12.21 -7.55
CA ILE A 177 -14.37 12.88 -6.79
C ILE A 177 -13.41 11.85 -6.19
N GLY A 178 -13.95 10.78 -5.61
CA GLY A 178 -13.18 9.69 -5.01
C GLY A 178 -12.30 8.98 -6.01
N PHE A 179 -12.83 8.67 -7.19
CA PHE A 179 -12.07 8.01 -8.26
C PHE A 179 -10.92 8.90 -8.74
N VAL A 180 -11.16 10.18 -8.99
CA VAL A 180 -10.11 11.14 -9.37
C VAL A 180 -9.07 11.28 -8.26
N GLY A 181 -9.51 11.35 -7.00
CA GLY A 181 -8.63 11.42 -5.84
C GLY A 181 -7.74 10.20 -5.70
N GLN A 182 -8.30 9.00 -5.83
CA GLN A 182 -7.56 7.74 -5.75
C GLN A 182 -6.57 7.59 -6.89
N LEU A 183 -6.96 7.97 -8.12
CA LEU A 183 -6.06 7.95 -9.27
C LEU A 183 -4.88 8.92 -9.07
N ALA A 184 -5.15 10.14 -8.62
CA ALA A 184 -4.11 11.11 -8.30
C ALA A 184 -3.19 10.61 -7.18
N LEU A 185 -3.74 10.02 -6.11
CA LEU A 185 -2.95 9.47 -5.02
C LEU A 185 -2.07 8.29 -5.49
N ALA A 186 -2.63 7.36 -6.27
CA ALA A 186 -1.90 6.24 -6.86
C ALA A 186 -0.76 6.73 -7.77
N LEU A 187 -1.00 7.73 -8.61
CA LEU A 187 0.04 8.38 -9.41
C LEU A 187 1.11 9.03 -8.52
N GLY A 188 0.70 9.68 -7.43
CA GLY A 188 1.58 10.24 -6.41
C GLY A 188 2.51 9.18 -5.81
N PHE A 189 1.97 8.03 -5.39
CA PHE A 189 2.75 6.88 -4.95
C PHE A 189 3.79 6.47 -5.99
N VAL A 190 3.38 6.27 -7.24
CA VAL A 190 4.26 5.81 -8.32
C VAL A 190 5.39 6.81 -8.56
N LEU A 191 5.05 8.09 -8.76
CA LEU A 191 6.02 9.13 -9.07
C LEU A 191 7.00 9.36 -7.91
N VAL A 192 6.51 9.42 -6.68
CA VAL A 192 7.36 9.64 -5.50
C VAL A 192 8.25 8.42 -5.27
N CYS A 193 7.71 7.19 -5.25
CA CYS A 193 8.49 6.00 -4.95
C CYS A 193 9.55 5.72 -6.02
N LEU A 194 9.22 5.89 -7.30
CA LEU A 194 10.16 5.69 -8.39
C LEU A 194 11.33 6.66 -8.32
N ASN A 195 11.06 7.95 -8.09
CA ASN A 195 12.12 8.95 -7.98
C ASN A 195 12.91 8.84 -6.68
N ALA A 196 12.25 8.52 -5.55
CA ALA A 196 12.91 8.29 -4.27
C ALA A 196 13.88 7.10 -4.33
N MET A 197 13.56 6.04 -5.08
CA MET A 197 14.51 4.95 -5.35
C MET A 197 15.70 5.41 -6.20
N ARG A 198 15.47 6.25 -7.21
CA ARG A 198 16.52 6.76 -8.10
C ARG A 198 17.54 7.61 -7.36
N VAL A 199 17.11 8.44 -6.41
CA VAL A 199 18.02 9.28 -5.61
C VAL A 199 18.58 8.57 -4.38
N GLY A 200 18.20 7.31 -4.13
CA GLY A 200 18.72 6.52 -3.01
C GLY A 200 18.01 6.71 -1.68
N LEU A 201 16.88 7.42 -1.62
CA LEU A 201 16.09 7.60 -0.40
C LEU A 201 15.30 6.35 -0.02
N LEU A 202 14.80 5.62 -1.02
CA LEU A 202 14.19 4.30 -0.83
C LEU A 202 15.09 3.22 -1.39
N THR A 203 15.12 2.06 -0.73
CA THR A 203 15.68 0.85 -1.35
C THR A 203 14.79 0.41 -2.52
N ARG A 204 15.36 -0.35 -3.47
CA ARG A 204 14.57 -0.89 -4.60
C ARG A 204 13.35 -1.68 -4.15
N PHE A 205 13.50 -2.50 -3.11
CA PHE A 205 12.40 -3.26 -2.53
C PHE A 205 11.31 -2.34 -1.97
N MET A 206 11.69 -1.35 -1.16
CA MET A 206 10.73 -0.40 -0.57
C MET A 206 10.00 0.43 -1.62
N GLY A 207 10.67 0.89 -2.68
CA GLY A 207 9.96 1.67 -3.69
C GLY A 207 9.07 0.83 -4.61
N VAL A 208 9.43 -0.43 -4.91
CA VAL A 208 8.52 -1.35 -5.62
C VAL A 208 7.28 -1.65 -4.76
N LEU A 209 7.46 -1.90 -3.47
CA LEU A 209 6.33 -2.07 -2.54
C LEU A 209 5.44 -0.82 -2.48
N GLY A 210 6.02 0.38 -2.50
CA GLY A 210 5.26 1.63 -2.52
C GLY A 210 4.47 1.81 -3.81
N ILE A 211 5.08 1.49 -4.96
CA ILE A 211 4.39 1.46 -6.26
C ILE A 211 3.21 0.48 -6.22
N LEU A 212 3.43 -0.75 -5.74
CA LEU A 212 2.38 -1.75 -5.61
C LEU A 212 1.26 -1.28 -4.67
N SER A 213 1.61 -0.63 -3.57
CA SER A 213 0.62 -0.06 -2.63
C SER A 213 -0.25 1.02 -3.28
N GLY A 214 0.35 1.89 -4.12
CA GLY A 214 -0.38 2.87 -4.90
C GLY A 214 -1.33 2.23 -5.91
N VAL A 215 -0.86 1.26 -6.69
CA VAL A 215 -1.68 0.55 -7.69
C VAL A 215 -2.82 -0.23 -7.04
N LEU A 216 -2.54 -0.93 -5.93
CA LEU A 216 -3.55 -1.70 -5.19
C LEU A 216 -4.61 -0.83 -4.51
N THR A 217 -4.34 0.46 -4.31
CA THR A 217 -5.37 1.40 -3.83
C THR A 217 -6.45 1.63 -4.90
N LEU A 218 -6.08 1.59 -6.18
CA LEU A 218 -7.00 1.77 -7.30
C LEU A 218 -7.70 0.46 -7.70
N ILE A 219 -6.96 -0.65 -7.69
CA ILE A 219 -7.47 -1.97 -8.09
C ILE A 219 -7.36 -2.91 -6.88
N PRO A 220 -8.41 -3.03 -6.06
CA PRO A 220 -8.41 -3.93 -4.92
C PRO A 220 -8.52 -5.39 -5.39
N ILE A 221 -7.37 -6.05 -5.63
CA ILE A 221 -7.32 -7.45 -6.06
C ILE A 221 -7.38 -8.36 -4.82
N GLY A 222 -8.53 -8.99 -4.59
CA GLY A 222 -8.64 -10.24 -3.82
C GLY A 222 -8.42 -10.18 -2.30
N SER A 223 -8.10 -9.02 -1.71
CA SER A 223 -7.96 -8.89 -0.25
C SER A 223 -8.83 -7.75 0.29
N PRO A 224 -9.69 -8.02 1.30
CA PRO A 224 -10.43 -6.96 1.99
C PRO A 224 -9.52 -6.04 2.82
N LEU A 225 -8.29 -6.47 3.15
CA LEU A 225 -7.34 -5.69 3.94
C LEU A 225 -6.15 -5.20 3.09
N PRO A 226 -5.76 -3.91 3.18
CA PRO A 226 -4.62 -3.35 2.45
C PRO A 226 -3.29 -3.65 3.14
N VAL A 227 -3.01 -4.94 3.39
CA VAL A 227 -1.86 -5.39 4.20
C VAL A 227 -0.53 -4.87 3.66
N VAL A 228 -0.34 -4.90 2.33
CA VAL A 228 0.90 -4.42 1.68
C VAL A 228 1.12 -2.94 1.93
N GLN A 229 0.06 -2.13 1.82
CA GLN A 229 0.11 -0.69 2.06
C GLN A 229 0.39 -0.37 3.53
N CYS A 230 -0.29 -1.03 4.46
CA CYS A 230 -0.07 -0.83 5.89
C CYS A 230 1.34 -1.24 6.32
N PHE A 231 1.84 -2.37 5.83
CA PHE A 231 3.22 -2.79 6.04
C PHE A 231 4.21 -1.76 5.49
N TRP A 232 3.99 -1.30 4.25
CA TRP A 232 4.86 -0.31 3.62
C TRP A 232 4.88 1.02 4.39
N LEU A 233 3.72 1.51 4.86
CA LEU A 233 3.60 2.70 5.68
C LEU A 233 4.28 2.54 7.05
N GLY A 234 4.15 1.38 7.68
CA GLY A 234 4.88 1.08 8.92
C GLY A 234 6.40 1.09 8.70
N ALA A 235 6.86 0.42 7.65
CA ALA A 235 8.27 0.41 7.26
C ALA A 235 8.80 1.81 6.91
N LEU A 236 8.00 2.63 6.24
CA LEU A 236 8.32 4.03 5.93
C LEU A 236 8.41 4.87 7.22
N GLY A 237 7.53 4.64 8.20
CA GLY A 237 7.61 5.28 9.51
C GLY A 237 8.91 4.95 10.25
N VAL A 238 9.33 3.67 10.25
CA VAL A 238 10.63 3.23 10.81
C VAL A 238 11.80 3.91 10.08
N LEU A 239 11.72 4.03 8.76
CA LEU A 239 12.72 4.70 7.93
C LEU A 239 12.82 6.20 8.27
N PHE A 240 11.69 6.87 8.43
CA PHE A 240 11.66 8.28 8.82
C PHE A 240 12.21 8.52 10.23
N LEU A 241 11.97 7.61 11.18
CA LEU A 241 12.62 7.64 12.50
C LEU A 241 14.13 7.31 12.45
N GLY A 242 14.65 6.90 11.30
CA GLY A 242 16.05 6.60 11.13
C GLY A 242 16.50 5.27 11.74
N ARG A 243 15.55 4.39 12.10
CA ARG A 243 15.79 3.10 12.77
C ARG A 243 15.75 1.91 11.81
N TRP A 244 16.16 2.11 10.55
CA TRP A 244 16.13 1.04 9.55
C TRP A 244 17.13 -0.07 9.90
N PRO A 245 16.75 -1.38 9.85
CA PRO A 245 17.55 -2.47 10.44
C PRO A 245 18.99 -2.63 9.92
N LYS A 246 19.24 -2.24 8.67
CA LYS A 246 20.58 -2.34 8.03
C LYS A 246 21.27 -0.98 7.90
N GLY A 247 20.86 -0.01 8.71
CA GLY A 247 21.26 1.39 8.57
C GLY A 247 20.41 2.14 7.54
N GLN A 248 20.41 3.46 7.62
CA GLN A 248 19.66 4.29 6.69
C GLN A 248 20.29 4.25 5.29
N PRO A 249 19.48 4.35 4.22
CA PRO A 249 19.98 4.58 2.88
C PRO A 249 20.94 5.79 2.83
N PRO A 250 22.03 5.72 2.05
CA PRO A 250 23.11 6.71 2.09
C PRO A 250 22.64 8.16 1.87
N ALA A 251 21.67 8.36 0.97
CA ALA A 251 21.09 9.67 0.64
C ALA A 251 20.42 10.39 1.83
N TRP A 252 20.02 9.67 2.88
CA TRP A 252 19.51 10.27 4.12
C TRP A 252 20.61 10.84 5.00
N ARG A 253 21.85 10.37 4.85
CA ARG A 253 23.00 10.83 5.64
C ARG A 253 23.73 11.98 4.95
N THR A 254 23.90 11.88 3.63
CA THR A 254 24.68 12.85 2.86
C THR A 254 23.86 14.02 2.36
N GLY A 255 22.52 13.89 2.32
CA GLY A 255 21.64 14.92 1.75
C GLY A 255 21.74 15.03 0.23
N GLN A 256 22.57 14.19 -0.41
CA GLN A 256 22.84 14.19 -1.84
C GLN A 256 22.18 12.98 -2.50
N ALA A 257 21.95 13.06 -3.81
CA ALA A 257 21.48 11.91 -4.58
C ALA A 257 22.58 10.85 -4.66
N GLU A 258 22.32 9.68 -4.09
CA GLU A 258 23.20 8.52 -4.17
C GLU A 258 22.42 7.32 -4.72
N PRO A 259 22.32 7.19 -6.05
CA PRO A 259 21.56 6.11 -6.68
C PRO A 259 22.07 4.73 -6.26
N TRP A 260 21.14 3.80 -6.00
CA TRP A 260 21.53 2.43 -5.67
C TRP A 260 22.28 1.77 -6.83
N PRO A 261 23.42 1.09 -6.57
CA PRO A 261 24.24 0.47 -7.60
C PRO A 261 23.42 -0.51 -8.46
N THR A 262 23.69 -0.53 -9.76
CA THR A 262 23.00 -1.44 -10.69
C THR A 262 23.34 -2.89 -10.36
N GLN A 263 22.50 -3.84 -10.80
CA GLN A 263 22.80 -5.27 -10.60
C GLN A 263 24.11 -5.68 -11.27
N GLN A 264 24.54 -4.99 -12.34
CA GLN A 264 25.84 -5.19 -12.97
C GLN A 264 26.98 -4.71 -12.06
N GLN A 265 26.90 -3.50 -11.53
CA GLN A 265 27.89 -2.97 -10.58
C GLN A 265 27.99 -3.83 -9.32
N MET A 266 26.87 -4.35 -8.80
CA MET A 266 26.89 -5.27 -7.66
C MET A 266 27.50 -6.63 -8.00
N ARG A 267 27.33 -7.13 -9.24
CA ARG A 267 27.97 -8.36 -9.72
C ARG A 267 29.47 -8.16 -9.90
N GLU A 268 29.88 -7.02 -10.48
CA GLU A 268 31.27 -6.63 -10.64
C GLU A 268 31.95 -6.46 -9.29
N ALA A 269 31.33 -5.77 -8.33
CA ALA A 269 31.86 -5.61 -6.97
C ALA A 269 32.00 -6.94 -6.22
N ARG A 270 31.11 -7.93 -6.46
CA ARG A 270 31.28 -9.29 -5.92
C ARG A 270 32.36 -10.08 -6.65
N ALA A 271 32.53 -9.86 -7.96
CA ALA A 271 33.58 -10.50 -8.75
C ALA A 271 34.97 -9.96 -8.39
N THR A 272 35.09 -8.66 -8.09
CA THR A 272 36.35 -8.03 -7.67
C THR A 272 36.62 -8.18 -6.18
N GLY A 273 35.59 -8.13 -5.31
CA GLY A 273 35.72 -8.29 -3.86
C GLY A 273 35.78 -9.75 -3.36
N GLY A 274 35.43 -10.73 -4.19
CA GLY A 274 35.37 -12.16 -3.83
C GLY A 274 36.70 -12.93 -3.95
N GLY A 275 37.80 -12.27 -4.32
CA GLY A 275 39.09 -12.92 -4.58
C GLY A 275 40.04 -13.08 -3.38
N ALA A 276 39.77 -12.43 -2.24
CA ALA A 276 40.76 -12.31 -1.15
C ALA A 276 40.49 -13.18 0.10
N SER A 277 39.46 -14.03 0.10
CA SER A 277 39.18 -14.96 1.22
C SER A 277 39.04 -16.40 0.76
N GLY A 278 40.01 -16.87 -0.02
CA GLY A 278 40.23 -18.28 -0.32
C GLY A 278 41.50 -18.78 0.35
N ARG A 279 41.49 -18.92 1.68
CA ARG A 279 42.57 -19.66 2.38
C ARG A 279 42.50 -21.12 1.91
N PRO A 280 43.55 -21.66 1.25
CA PRO A 280 43.51 -23.05 0.83
C PRO A 280 43.52 -23.94 2.08
N LYS A 281 42.49 -24.77 2.25
CA LYS A 281 42.56 -25.92 3.16
C LYS A 281 43.66 -26.85 2.63
N GLN A 282 44.83 -26.76 3.25
CA GLN A 282 45.88 -27.77 3.15
C GLN A 282 45.26 -29.10 3.59
N ARG A 283 45.00 -29.98 2.61
CA ARG A 283 44.70 -31.39 2.84
C ARG A 283 46.03 -32.05 3.15
N GLU A 284 46.26 -32.40 4.41
CA GLU A 284 47.26 -33.41 4.76
C GLU A 284 46.72 -34.80 4.37
N PRO A 285 47.50 -35.63 3.66
CA PRO A 285 47.14 -37.01 3.38
C PRO A 285 47.73 -37.97 4.43
N GLY A 286 46.87 -38.86 4.96
CA GLY A 286 47.26 -40.21 5.36
C GLY A 286 47.43 -40.48 6.86
N SER A 287 46.48 -41.22 7.43
CA SER A 287 46.78 -42.52 8.07
C SER A 287 45.48 -43.29 8.30
N VAL A 288 45.47 -44.53 7.83
CA VAL A 288 44.37 -45.49 7.86
C VAL A 288 44.73 -46.57 8.89
N ALA A 289 43.71 -47.14 9.55
CA ALA A 289 43.64 -48.43 10.28
C ALA A 289 43.41 -48.29 11.81
N ALA A 290 42.55 -49.06 12.49
CA ALA A 290 41.55 -50.05 12.10
C ALA A 290 40.73 -50.54 13.35
N VAL A 291 39.60 -51.23 13.07
CA VAL A 291 38.83 -52.26 13.87
C VAL A 291 38.04 -51.76 15.11
N ALA A 292 36.79 -52.14 15.45
CA ALA A 292 35.86 -53.25 15.11
C ALA A 292 34.37 -52.84 15.38
N ALA A 293 33.40 -53.13 14.49
CA ALA A 293 32.28 -54.13 14.57
C ALA A 293 31.43 -54.09 15.88
N SER A 294 30.08 -53.94 15.90
CA SER A 294 28.97 -54.71 15.28
C SER A 294 27.64 -53.92 15.47
N GLY A 295 26.79 -53.65 14.46
CA GLY A 295 25.62 -54.44 14.01
C GLY A 295 24.30 -53.70 14.39
N ALA A 296 23.22 -53.54 13.62
CA ALA A 296 22.76 -54.08 12.34
C ALA A 296 21.66 -53.17 11.72
N GLU A 297 21.56 -53.18 10.38
CA GLU A 297 20.36 -53.17 9.50
C GLU A 297 19.20 -52.15 9.75
N ARG A 298 18.60 -51.44 8.78
CA ARG A 298 18.31 -51.65 7.34
C ARG A 298 17.88 -50.28 6.74
N SER A 299 18.53 -49.80 5.67
CA SER A 299 18.01 -49.71 4.28
C SER A 299 16.77 -48.80 4.08
N THR A 300 16.67 -47.84 3.14
CA THR A 300 17.50 -47.48 1.98
C THR A 300 16.96 -46.20 1.30
N ALA A 301 17.89 -45.40 0.74
CA ALA A 301 17.87 -44.69 -0.55
C ALA A 301 16.79 -43.61 -0.85
N HIS A 302 17.12 -42.31 -0.92
CA HIS A 302 17.82 -41.52 -1.98
C HIS A 302 16.91 -41.09 -3.17
N PRO A 303 17.25 -40.06 -3.99
CA PRO A 303 18.19 -38.94 -3.83
C PRO A 303 17.70 -37.58 -4.40
N ALA A 304 18.45 -36.53 -4.06
CA ALA A 304 18.42 -35.21 -4.68
C ALA A 304 18.96 -35.24 -6.13
N SER A 305 18.25 -34.59 -7.05
CA SER A 305 18.70 -34.35 -8.44
C SER A 305 19.25 -32.93 -8.59
N LYS A 306 20.58 -32.84 -8.70
CA LYS A 306 21.31 -31.71 -9.30
C LYS A 306 21.58 -32.05 -10.77
N LYS A 307 21.16 -31.22 -11.72
CA LYS A 307 21.92 -31.02 -12.97
C LYS A 307 21.41 -29.83 -13.79
N LYS A 308 22.22 -28.78 -13.91
CA LYS A 308 22.28 -27.99 -15.15
C LYS A 308 23.71 -27.48 -15.35
N LYS A 309 24.46 -28.15 -16.24
CA LYS A 309 25.79 -27.76 -16.73
C LYS A 309 25.75 -27.65 -18.26
N ARG A 310 25.62 -26.40 -18.71
CA ARG A 310 26.33 -25.70 -19.80
C ARG A 310 27.20 -26.52 -20.79
N LYS A 311 27.00 -26.25 -22.09
CA LYS A 311 28.01 -26.00 -23.16
C LYS A 311 27.26 -25.41 -24.38
N ARG A 312 27.50 -24.19 -24.88
CA ARG A 312 28.61 -23.58 -25.66
C ARG A 312 28.83 -24.22 -27.05
N ARG A 313 28.41 -23.43 -28.08
CA ARG A 313 28.92 -23.18 -29.45
C ARG A 313 29.54 -24.34 -30.26
N ALA A 314 29.02 -24.53 -31.47
CA ALA A 314 29.71 -24.16 -32.70
C ALA A 314 28.82 -23.12 -33.41
#